data_AF-A0A925YZN4-F1
#
_entry.id   AF-A0A925YZN4-F1
#
_cell.length_a   1.000
_cell.length_b   1.000
_cell.length_c   1.000
_cell.angle_alpha   90.00
_cell.angle_beta   90.00
_cell.angle_gamma   90.00
#
_symmetry.space_group_name_H-M   'P 1'
#
loop_
_entity.id
_entity.type
_entity.pdbx_description
1 polymer ?
#
loop_
_entity_poly.entity_id
_entity_poly.type
_entity_poly.pdbx_seq_one_letter_code
_entity_poly.pdbx_strand_id
1 'polypeptide(L)'
;MPTSQHSFEALATRFENGYTLINGWLDYSPNNATITKAALAAFVTTVNNANTDVTTKLNALGTERNTRTNLVFEKTEDGILLNPACFENRIRGIVSYLSGDFEEGHSATKNVTAILKKIRPTYPKKAPDAPPGAGKSPSEKSFASAMGHGRSVVAIVQTLGVSYVPPDTNLTVANMNVLLTSMTNANTEVQKKAEAYGISNRNRRKLFEGVDGLKKRRTAIKSYLASFPGLKKSAHYIEYNDAINGV
;
A
#
# COMPACT_ATOMS: atom_id res chain seq x y z
N MET A 1 9.32 18.98 2.69
CA MET A 1 8.56 18.33 3.78
C MET A 1 8.71 16.82 3.65
N PRO A 2 8.79 16.05 4.76
CA PRO A 2 8.80 14.59 4.74
C PRO A 2 7.61 14.05 3.95
N THR A 3 7.85 13.44 2.79
CA THR A 3 6.81 12.77 2.01
C THR A 3 6.92 11.25 2.06
N SER A 4 8.04 10.72 2.56
CA SER A 4 8.36 9.29 2.62
C SER A 4 8.46 8.76 4.05
N GLN A 5 8.24 7.45 4.22
CA GLN A 5 8.36 6.74 5.50
C GLN A 5 9.71 6.98 6.18
N HIS A 6 10.80 6.84 5.43
CA HIS A 6 12.16 7.10 5.91
C HIS A 6 12.35 8.49 6.50
N SER A 7 11.67 9.50 5.94
CA SER A 7 11.80 10.86 6.45
C SER A 7 11.08 11.05 7.79
N PHE A 8 10.01 10.32 8.06
CA PHE A 8 9.33 10.35 9.37
C PHE A 8 10.10 9.58 10.44
N GLU A 9 10.68 8.42 10.08
CA GLU A 9 11.54 7.64 10.96
C GLU A 9 12.77 8.44 11.36
N ALA A 10 13.48 9.05 10.41
CA ALA A 10 14.64 9.89 10.70
C ALA A 10 14.31 11.07 11.63
N LEU A 11 13.12 11.68 11.48
CA LEU A 11 12.67 12.74 12.38
C LEU A 11 12.32 12.23 13.78
N ALA A 12 11.72 11.04 13.89
CA ALA A 12 11.43 10.41 15.16
C ALA A 12 12.73 10.08 15.91
N THR A 13 13.71 9.45 15.24
CA THR A 13 15.03 9.15 15.81
C THR A 13 15.74 10.41 16.30
N ARG A 14 15.75 11.48 15.52
CA ARG A 14 16.36 12.76 15.94
C ARG A 14 15.68 13.33 17.18
N PHE A 15 14.36 13.23 17.26
CA PHE A 15 13.62 13.71 18.44
C PHE A 15 13.87 12.84 19.67
N GLU A 16 13.96 11.52 19.49
CA GLU A 16 14.31 10.56 20.54
C GLU A 16 15.73 10.82 21.09
N ASN A 17 16.71 11.09 20.23
CA ASN A 17 18.06 11.49 20.66
C ASN A 17 18.02 12.75 21.54
N GLY A 18 17.27 13.77 21.11
CA GLY A 18 17.07 15.00 21.89
C GLY A 18 16.38 14.75 23.23
N TYR A 19 15.40 13.83 23.28
CA TYR A 19 14.76 13.42 24.53
C TYR A 19 15.73 12.67 25.46
N THR A 20 16.56 11.76 24.94
CA THR A 20 17.56 11.03 25.73
C THR A 20 18.51 11.98 26.46
N LEU A 21 18.99 13.03 25.78
CA LEU A 21 19.80 14.09 26.42
C LEU A 21 19.03 14.80 27.52
N ILE A 22 17.83 15.30 27.20
CA ILE A 22 16.96 16.00 28.16
C ILE A 22 16.69 15.15 29.41
N ASN A 23 16.49 13.84 29.23
CA ASN A 23 16.20 12.95 30.34
C ASN A 23 17.38 12.85 31.32
N GLY A 24 18.62 12.95 30.82
CA GLY A 24 19.85 12.94 31.63
C GLY A 24 20.10 14.24 32.42
N TRP A 25 19.52 15.37 32.01
CA TRP A 25 19.74 16.65 32.68
C TRP A 25 18.91 16.82 33.95
N LEU A 26 19.55 16.91 35.11
CA LEU A 26 18.87 17.04 36.41
C LEU A 26 18.14 18.39 36.56
N ASP A 27 18.64 19.43 35.91
CA ASP A 27 18.14 20.81 35.96
C ASP A 27 17.04 21.11 34.92
N TYR A 28 16.67 20.13 34.10
CA TYR A 28 15.59 20.29 33.13
C TYR A 28 14.21 20.21 33.80
N SER A 29 13.61 21.38 34.05
CA SER A 29 12.30 21.53 34.71
C SER A 29 11.47 22.65 34.05
N PRO A 30 10.90 22.42 32.85
CA PRO A 30 10.10 23.42 32.16
C PRO A 30 8.70 23.55 32.76
N ASN A 31 8.20 24.78 32.86
CA ASN A 31 6.80 25.05 33.25
C ASN A 31 5.78 24.66 32.17
N ASN A 32 6.22 24.46 30.92
CA ASN A 32 5.34 24.04 29.83
C ASN A 32 5.09 22.52 29.92
N ALA A 33 3.84 22.16 30.23
CA ALA A 33 3.40 20.78 30.42
C ALA A 33 3.71 19.84 29.23
N THR A 34 3.79 20.36 28.01
CA THR A 34 4.03 19.57 26.79
C THR A 34 5.50 19.18 26.58
N ILE A 35 6.43 19.79 27.32
CA ILE A 35 7.87 19.51 27.18
C ILE A 35 8.49 19.02 28.49
N THR A 36 7.70 18.69 29.50
CA THR A 36 8.21 17.98 30.68
C THR A 36 8.80 16.62 30.29
N LYS A 37 9.74 16.07 31.08
CA LYS A 37 10.35 14.76 30.80
C LYS A 37 9.28 13.66 30.60
N ALA A 38 8.29 13.61 31.49
CA ALA A 38 7.18 12.66 31.40
C ALA A 38 6.34 12.84 30.12
N ALA A 39 6.03 14.09 29.75
CA ALA A 39 5.26 14.36 28.53
C ALA A 39 6.04 14.04 27.26
N LEU A 40 7.36 14.29 27.24
CA LEU A 40 8.22 13.93 26.11
C LEU A 40 8.36 12.41 25.98
N ALA A 41 8.54 11.69 27.09
CA ALA A 41 8.58 10.23 27.10
C ALA A 41 7.30 9.63 26.48
N ALA A 42 6.13 10.06 26.97
CA ALA A 42 4.84 9.62 26.45
C ALA A 42 4.66 9.96 24.96
N PHE A 43 5.14 11.13 24.53
CA PHE A 43 5.09 11.54 23.14
C PHE A 43 6.01 10.70 22.24
N VAL A 44 7.24 10.39 22.67
CA VAL A 44 8.15 9.48 21.95
C VAL A 44 7.48 8.11 21.74
N THR A 45 6.91 7.52 22.79
CA THR A 45 6.15 6.27 22.69
C THR A 45 5.00 6.36 21.69
N THR A 46 4.24 7.47 21.72
CA THR A 46 3.12 7.69 20.79
C THR A 46 3.58 7.78 19.33
N VAL A 47 4.69 8.50 19.07
CA VAL A 47 5.27 8.63 17.72
C VAL A 47 5.78 7.28 17.22
N ASN A 48 6.49 6.52 18.05
CA ASN A 48 7.01 5.21 17.69
C ASN A 48 5.88 4.22 17.38
N ASN A 49 4.84 4.18 18.22
CA ASN A 49 3.65 3.37 17.96
C ASN A 49 2.95 3.76 16.64
N ALA A 50 2.85 5.05 16.34
CA ALA A 50 2.25 5.51 15.09
C ALA A 50 3.11 5.16 13.85
N ASN A 51 4.44 5.20 13.96
CA ASN A 51 5.33 4.73 12.90
C ASN A 51 5.14 3.23 12.65
N THR A 52 5.13 2.41 13.70
CA THR A 52 4.89 0.97 13.61
C THR A 52 3.53 0.66 13.00
N ASP A 53 2.46 1.35 13.43
CA ASP A 53 1.11 1.15 12.90
C ASP A 53 1.01 1.43 11.40
N VAL A 54 1.68 2.50 10.92
CA VAL A 54 1.75 2.81 9.48
C VAL A 54 2.45 1.69 8.72
N THR A 55 3.61 1.24 9.20
CA THR A 55 4.39 0.15 8.57
C THR A 55 3.58 -1.14 8.52
N THR A 56 2.95 -1.54 9.62
CA THR A 56 2.10 -2.73 9.69
C THR A 56 0.93 -2.65 8.70
N LYS A 57 0.24 -1.51 8.63
CA LYS A 57 -0.89 -1.32 7.70
C LYS A 57 -0.45 -1.25 6.24
N LEU A 58 0.74 -0.70 5.96
CA LEU A 58 1.32 -0.70 4.62
C LEU A 58 1.65 -2.14 4.17
N ASN A 59 2.26 -2.93 5.05
CA ASN A 59 2.55 -4.34 4.78
C ASN A 59 1.27 -5.14 4.55
N ALA A 60 0.25 -4.95 5.40
CA ALA A 60 -1.05 -5.58 5.22
C ALA A 60 -1.70 -5.22 3.87
N LEU A 61 -1.65 -3.95 3.47
CA LEU A 61 -2.10 -3.52 2.14
C LEU A 61 -1.29 -4.17 1.01
N GLY A 62 0.03 -4.30 1.18
CA GLY A 62 0.91 -5.02 0.25
C GLY A 62 0.50 -6.48 0.07
N THR A 63 0.26 -7.19 1.17
CA THR A 63 -0.23 -8.58 1.16
C THR A 63 -1.54 -8.71 0.39
N GLU A 64 -2.55 -7.89 0.67
CA GLU A 64 -3.83 -7.97 -0.05
C GLU A 64 -3.70 -7.64 -1.53
N ARG A 65 -2.81 -6.71 -1.90
CA ARG A 65 -2.51 -6.40 -3.30
C ARG A 65 -1.87 -7.60 -4.00
N ASN A 66 -1.00 -8.33 -3.32
CA ASN A 66 -0.38 -9.55 -3.86
C ASN A 66 -1.41 -10.66 -4.01
N THR A 67 -2.22 -10.93 -2.99
CA THR A 67 -3.35 -11.88 -3.06
C THR A 67 -4.26 -11.57 -4.25
N ARG A 68 -4.67 -10.30 -4.39
CA ARG A 68 -5.50 -9.83 -5.50
C ARG A 68 -4.82 -10.06 -6.85
N THR A 69 -3.53 -9.76 -6.97
CA THR A 69 -2.76 -9.94 -8.20
C THR A 69 -2.68 -11.41 -8.59
N ASN A 70 -2.45 -12.30 -7.63
CA ASN A 70 -2.35 -13.74 -7.83
C ASN A 70 -3.66 -14.38 -8.30
N LEU A 71 -4.81 -13.74 -8.08
CA LEU A 71 -6.07 -14.22 -8.63
C LEU A 71 -6.20 -13.94 -10.13
N VAL A 72 -5.48 -12.94 -10.66
CA VAL A 72 -5.68 -12.44 -12.02
C VAL A 72 -4.57 -12.87 -12.96
N PHE A 73 -3.35 -12.57 -12.60
CA PHE A 73 -2.20 -12.69 -13.49
C PHE A 73 -1.37 -13.90 -13.11
N GLU A 74 -0.81 -14.54 -14.12
CA GLU A 74 0.20 -15.57 -13.92
C GLU A 74 1.38 -15.02 -13.09
N LYS A 75 1.81 -15.83 -12.12
CA LYS A 75 2.99 -15.61 -11.31
C LYS A 75 3.90 -16.83 -11.44
N THR A 76 5.13 -16.57 -11.87
CA THR A 76 6.18 -17.58 -11.93
C THR A 76 7.31 -17.23 -10.97
N GLU A 77 7.96 -18.26 -10.43
CA GLU A 77 9.17 -18.15 -9.62
C GLU A 77 10.08 -19.31 -10.02
N ASP A 78 11.31 -19.01 -10.43
CA ASP A 78 12.27 -19.97 -10.99
C ASP A 78 11.70 -20.84 -12.13
N GLY A 79 10.82 -20.26 -12.94
CA GLY A 79 10.15 -20.95 -14.05
C GLY A 79 8.95 -21.81 -13.64
N ILE A 80 8.59 -21.85 -12.36
CA ILE A 80 7.45 -22.61 -11.84
C ILE A 80 6.23 -21.70 -11.72
N LEU A 81 5.12 -22.12 -12.33
CA LEU A 81 3.82 -21.45 -12.22
C LEU A 81 3.23 -21.63 -10.81
N LEU A 82 3.17 -20.56 -10.04
CA LEU A 82 2.73 -20.58 -8.64
C LEU A 82 1.21 -20.54 -8.45
N ASN A 83 0.48 -20.07 -9.46
CA ASN A 83 -0.97 -19.86 -9.40
C ASN A 83 -1.65 -20.30 -10.70
N PRO A 84 -1.61 -21.62 -11.03
CA PRO A 84 -2.14 -22.13 -12.30
C PRO A 84 -3.64 -21.87 -12.48
N ALA A 85 -4.38 -21.72 -11.36
CA ALA A 85 -5.81 -21.45 -11.38
C ALA A 85 -6.19 -19.95 -11.48
N CYS A 86 -5.24 -19.06 -11.82
CA CYS A 86 -5.51 -17.64 -11.99
C CYS A 86 -6.41 -17.35 -13.21
N PHE A 87 -7.03 -16.18 -13.23
CA PHE A 87 -7.97 -15.75 -14.26
C PHE A 87 -7.40 -15.81 -15.68
N GLU A 88 -6.16 -15.32 -15.87
CA GLU A 88 -5.49 -15.33 -17.17
C GLU A 88 -5.37 -16.76 -17.72
N ASN A 89 -4.89 -17.70 -16.89
CA ASN A 89 -4.72 -19.09 -17.29
C ASN A 89 -6.05 -19.81 -17.52
N ARG A 90 -7.07 -19.52 -16.72
CA ARG A 90 -8.42 -20.04 -17.00
C ARG A 90 -8.94 -19.55 -18.35
N ILE A 91 -8.76 -18.27 -18.70
CA ILE A 91 -9.17 -17.79 -20.03
C ILE A 91 -8.37 -18.45 -21.15
N ARG A 92 -7.06 -18.67 -20.98
CA ARG A 92 -6.26 -19.45 -21.94
C ARG A 92 -6.82 -20.87 -22.10
N GLY A 93 -7.17 -21.53 -21.00
CA GLY A 93 -7.83 -22.84 -21.01
C GLY A 93 -9.16 -22.83 -21.76
N ILE A 94 -10.01 -21.83 -21.53
CA ILE A 94 -11.28 -21.65 -22.25
C ILE A 94 -11.02 -21.48 -23.75
N VAL A 95 -10.07 -20.64 -24.15
CA VAL A 95 -9.71 -20.45 -25.57
C VAL A 95 -9.26 -21.77 -26.18
N SER A 96 -8.39 -22.52 -25.49
CA SER A 96 -7.90 -23.82 -25.96
C SER A 96 -9.05 -24.82 -26.18
N TYR A 97 -9.94 -24.95 -25.18
CA TYR A 97 -11.12 -25.81 -25.29
C TYR A 97 -12.02 -25.39 -26.46
N LEU A 98 -12.36 -24.10 -26.56
CA LEU A 98 -13.22 -23.60 -27.63
C LEU A 98 -12.61 -23.76 -29.03
N SER A 99 -11.28 -23.69 -29.17
CA SER A 99 -10.60 -23.94 -30.44
C SER A 99 -10.55 -25.42 -30.82
N GLY A 100 -10.61 -26.33 -29.84
CA GLY A 100 -10.57 -27.77 -30.08
C GLY A 100 -11.94 -28.39 -30.34
N ASP A 101 -12.99 -27.86 -29.70
CA ASP A 101 -14.34 -28.45 -29.71
C ASP A 101 -15.29 -27.80 -30.74
N PHE A 102 -14.93 -26.62 -31.26
CA PHE A 102 -15.73 -25.88 -32.25
C PHE A 102 -14.95 -25.69 -33.56
N GLU A 103 -15.69 -25.49 -34.65
CA GLU A 103 -15.12 -25.23 -35.97
C GLU A 103 -14.19 -24.00 -35.97
N GLU A 104 -13.19 -24.05 -36.85
CA GLU A 104 -12.22 -22.97 -36.98
C GLU A 104 -12.93 -21.63 -37.23
N GLY A 105 -12.62 -20.64 -36.39
CA GLY A 105 -13.19 -19.30 -36.51
C GLY A 105 -14.59 -19.13 -35.91
N HIS A 106 -15.06 -20.08 -35.10
CA HIS A 106 -16.26 -19.92 -34.28
C HIS A 106 -16.23 -18.59 -33.49
N SER A 107 -17.37 -17.90 -33.44
CA SER A 107 -17.48 -16.54 -32.92
C SER A 107 -17.10 -16.45 -31.43
N ALA A 108 -17.47 -17.46 -30.63
CA ALA A 108 -17.11 -17.53 -29.22
C ALA A 108 -15.60 -17.57 -29.02
N THR A 109 -14.89 -18.41 -29.79
CA THR A 109 -13.44 -18.53 -29.76
C THR A 109 -12.76 -17.20 -30.10
N LYS A 110 -13.21 -16.52 -31.16
CA LYS A 110 -12.71 -15.19 -31.57
C LYS A 110 -12.93 -14.15 -30.47
N ASN A 111 -14.12 -14.11 -29.89
CA ASN A 111 -14.48 -13.13 -28.86
C ASN A 111 -13.68 -13.33 -27.57
N VAL A 112 -13.57 -14.57 -27.07
CA VAL A 112 -12.78 -14.86 -25.87
C VAL A 112 -11.28 -14.62 -26.12
N THR A 113 -10.76 -14.97 -27.30
CA THR A 113 -9.37 -14.65 -27.68
C THR A 113 -9.11 -13.14 -27.71
N ALA A 114 -10.06 -12.35 -28.22
CA ALA A 114 -9.94 -10.90 -28.23
C ALA A 114 -9.95 -10.31 -26.80
N ILE A 115 -10.71 -10.91 -25.87
CA ILE A 115 -10.70 -10.55 -24.46
C ILE A 115 -9.35 -10.92 -23.82
N LEU A 116 -8.83 -12.11 -24.06
CA LEU A 116 -7.53 -12.55 -23.56
C LEU A 116 -6.42 -11.55 -23.91
N LYS A 117 -6.38 -11.06 -25.17
CA LYS A 117 -5.40 -10.05 -25.63
C LYS A 117 -5.49 -8.70 -24.90
N LYS A 118 -6.63 -8.41 -24.25
CA LYS A 118 -6.85 -7.19 -23.45
C LYS A 118 -6.41 -7.36 -22.00
N ILE A 119 -6.31 -8.59 -21.49
CA ILE A 119 -5.78 -8.89 -20.16
C ILE A 119 -4.25 -8.84 -20.27
N ARG A 120 -3.66 -7.69 -19.95
CA ARG A 120 -2.21 -7.48 -20.00
C ARG A 120 -1.64 -7.44 -18.58
N PRO A 121 -0.66 -8.29 -18.24
CA PRO A 121 0.06 -8.19 -16.97
C PRO A 121 0.88 -6.89 -16.87
N THR A 122 1.38 -6.40 -18.01
CA THR A 122 2.21 -5.19 -18.09
C THR A 122 1.66 -4.18 -19.08
N TYR A 123 1.51 -2.95 -18.61
CA TYR A 123 1.35 -1.81 -19.51
C TYR A 123 2.71 -1.42 -20.08
N PRO A 124 2.77 -0.96 -21.34
CA PRO A 124 3.97 -0.28 -21.83
C PRO A 124 4.30 0.88 -20.89
N LYS A 125 5.58 1.01 -20.51
CA LYS A 125 6.04 2.11 -19.66
C LYS A 125 5.64 3.42 -20.33
N LYS A 126 5.05 4.34 -19.55
CA LYS A 126 4.85 5.72 -20.02
C LYS A 126 6.22 6.34 -20.31
N ALA A 127 6.26 7.23 -21.29
CA ALA A 127 7.44 8.06 -21.53
C ALA A 127 7.80 8.84 -20.25
N PRO A 128 9.10 9.14 -20.02
CA PRO A 128 9.58 9.76 -18.78
C PRO A 128 8.85 11.05 -18.39
N ASP A 129 8.31 11.78 -19.37
CA ASP A 129 7.76 13.13 -19.19
C ASP A 129 6.22 13.19 -19.16
N ALA A 130 5.54 12.05 -19.09
CA ALA A 130 4.08 12.04 -19.04
C ALA A 130 3.58 12.63 -17.70
N PRO A 131 2.67 13.64 -17.71
CA PRO A 131 2.14 14.23 -16.49
C PRO A 131 1.56 13.16 -15.54
N PRO A 132 1.71 13.32 -14.22
CA PRO A 132 1.05 12.47 -13.24
C PRO A 132 -0.46 12.59 -13.41
N GLY A 133 -1.09 11.61 -14.06
CA GLY A 133 -2.53 11.61 -14.26
C GLY A 133 -3.24 11.39 -12.93
N ALA A 134 -4.08 12.35 -12.52
CA ALA A 134 -5.03 12.15 -11.44
C ALA A 134 -6.03 11.05 -11.84
N GLY A 135 -5.92 9.87 -11.25
CA GLY A 135 -6.81 8.75 -11.52
C GLY A 135 -6.36 7.49 -10.80
N LYS A 136 -7.27 6.51 -10.69
CA LYS A 136 -6.99 5.17 -10.15
C LYS A 136 -5.65 4.65 -10.64
N SER A 137 -4.89 4.00 -9.75
CA SER A 137 -3.60 3.41 -10.11
C SER A 137 -3.77 2.54 -11.37
N PRO A 138 -2.79 2.52 -12.31
CA PRO A 138 -2.86 1.61 -13.46
C PRO A 138 -3.18 0.17 -13.08
N SER A 139 -2.72 -0.28 -11.90
CA SER A 139 -3.03 -1.60 -11.32
C SER A 139 -4.48 -1.79 -10.87
N GLU A 140 -5.17 -0.74 -10.45
CA GLU A 140 -6.59 -0.80 -10.09
C GLU A 140 -7.48 -0.76 -11.32
N LYS A 141 -7.08 0.00 -12.34
CA LYS A 141 -7.75 0.01 -13.65
C LYS A 141 -7.66 -1.36 -14.31
N SER A 142 -6.49 -2.00 -14.31
CA SER A 142 -6.32 -3.34 -14.88
C SER A 142 -7.15 -4.40 -14.16
N PHE A 143 -7.21 -4.36 -12.81
CA PHE A 143 -8.00 -5.34 -12.06
C PHE A 143 -9.50 -5.20 -12.30
N ALA A 144 -10.03 -3.98 -12.27
CA ALA A 144 -11.45 -3.74 -12.56
C ALA A 144 -11.81 -4.14 -14.00
N SER A 145 -10.92 -3.84 -14.97
CA SER A 145 -11.07 -4.29 -16.34
C SER A 145 -11.05 -5.82 -16.46
N ALA A 146 -10.16 -6.51 -15.73
CA ALA A 146 -10.11 -7.98 -15.72
C ALA A 146 -11.42 -8.60 -15.20
N MET A 147 -12.00 -8.08 -14.12
CA MET A 147 -13.32 -8.53 -13.66
C MET A 147 -14.41 -8.32 -14.71
N GLY A 148 -14.43 -7.15 -15.38
CA GLY A 148 -15.38 -6.86 -16.46
C GLY A 148 -15.23 -7.85 -17.62
N HIS A 149 -14.00 -8.10 -18.04
CA HIS A 149 -13.65 -9.09 -19.05
C HIS A 149 -14.09 -10.50 -18.65
N GLY A 150 -13.92 -10.88 -17.39
CA GLY A 150 -14.30 -12.21 -16.93
C GLY A 150 -15.81 -12.44 -16.96
N ARG A 151 -16.59 -11.41 -16.60
CA ARG A 151 -18.05 -11.45 -16.77
C ARG A 151 -18.45 -11.59 -18.24
N SER A 152 -17.75 -10.90 -19.15
CA SER A 152 -17.99 -11.06 -20.59
C SER A 152 -17.66 -12.46 -21.08
N VAL A 153 -16.55 -13.06 -20.63
CA VAL A 153 -16.21 -14.45 -20.98
C VAL A 153 -17.27 -15.42 -20.47
N VAL A 154 -17.69 -15.28 -19.21
CA VAL A 154 -18.78 -16.09 -18.62
C VAL A 154 -20.06 -15.98 -19.44
N ALA A 155 -20.47 -14.76 -19.82
CA ALA A 155 -21.65 -14.54 -20.65
C ALA A 155 -21.53 -15.23 -22.01
N ILE A 156 -20.36 -15.16 -22.67
CA ILE A 156 -20.11 -15.82 -23.96
C ILE A 156 -20.20 -17.35 -23.83
N VAL A 157 -19.56 -17.96 -22.83
CA VAL A 157 -19.61 -19.42 -22.68
C VAL A 157 -21.00 -19.90 -22.25
N GLN A 158 -21.76 -19.08 -21.52
CA GLN A 158 -23.14 -19.39 -21.16
C GLN A 158 -24.07 -19.48 -22.38
N THR A 159 -23.85 -18.69 -23.44
CA THR A 159 -24.69 -18.78 -24.65
C THR A 159 -24.53 -20.09 -25.42
N LEU A 160 -23.45 -20.83 -25.17
CA LEU A 160 -23.21 -22.14 -25.79
C LEU A 160 -24.04 -23.26 -25.13
N GLY A 161 -24.61 -23.00 -23.95
CA GLY A 161 -25.49 -23.95 -23.25
C GLY A 161 -24.87 -25.32 -23.05
N VAL A 162 -25.58 -26.36 -23.46
CA VAL A 162 -25.17 -27.77 -23.31
C VAL A 162 -23.94 -28.15 -24.12
N SER A 163 -23.54 -27.33 -25.11
CA SER A 163 -22.33 -27.56 -25.92
C SER A 163 -21.05 -27.13 -25.21
N TYR A 164 -21.14 -26.48 -24.04
CA TYR A 164 -19.98 -26.08 -23.26
C TYR A 164 -19.76 -27.03 -22.08
N VAL A 165 -18.95 -28.08 -22.29
CA VAL A 165 -18.65 -29.12 -21.30
C VAL A 165 -17.14 -29.28 -21.16
N PRO A 166 -16.43 -28.28 -20.59
CA PRO A 166 -14.98 -28.34 -20.48
C PRO A 166 -14.55 -29.50 -19.55
N PRO A 167 -13.49 -30.25 -19.91
CA PRO A 167 -13.00 -31.35 -19.08
C PRO A 167 -12.33 -30.85 -17.79
N ASP A 168 -11.70 -29.66 -17.81
CA ASP A 168 -11.18 -29.02 -16.61
C ASP A 168 -12.31 -28.30 -15.86
N THR A 169 -12.61 -28.80 -14.67
CA THR A 169 -13.65 -28.24 -13.80
C THR A 169 -13.43 -26.76 -13.50
N ASN A 170 -12.18 -26.25 -13.48
CA ASN A 170 -11.88 -24.83 -13.23
C ASN A 170 -12.43 -23.89 -14.30
N LEU A 171 -12.66 -24.41 -15.52
CA LEU A 171 -13.15 -23.64 -16.67
C LEU A 171 -14.68 -23.58 -16.71
N THR A 172 -15.37 -24.40 -15.91
CA THR A 172 -16.84 -24.40 -15.86
C THR A 172 -17.39 -23.02 -15.48
N VAL A 173 -18.59 -22.70 -15.97
CA VAL A 173 -19.30 -21.44 -15.64
C VAL A 173 -19.42 -21.24 -14.12
N ALA A 174 -19.71 -22.31 -13.38
CA ALA A 174 -19.81 -22.27 -11.93
C ALA A 174 -18.48 -21.85 -11.28
N ASN A 175 -17.37 -22.51 -11.63
CA ASN A 175 -16.07 -22.19 -11.03
C ASN A 175 -15.48 -20.85 -11.52
N MET A 176 -15.84 -20.39 -12.72
CA MET A 176 -15.53 -19.03 -13.16
C MET A 176 -16.27 -17.96 -12.35
N ASN A 177 -17.54 -18.19 -12.01
CA ASN A 177 -18.29 -17.29 -11.12
C ASN A 177 -17.75 -17.29 -9.69
N VAL A 178 -17.29 -18.44 -9.18
CA VAL A 178 -16.57 -18.51 -7.90
C VAL A 178 -15.31 -17.65 -7.95
N LEU A 179 -14.50 -17.76 -9.02
CA LEU A 179 -13.30 -16.93 -9.17
C LEU A 179 -13.64 -15.42 -9.22
N LEU A 180 -14.67 -15.03 -9.98
CA LEU A 180 -15.11 -13.63 -10.05
C LEU A 180 -15.59 -13.08 -8.69
N THR A 181 -16.21 -13.93 -7.88
CA THR A 181 -16.60 -13.61 -6.49
C THR A 181 -15.35 -13.40 -5.63
N SER A 182 -14.37 -14.32 -5.71
CA SER A 182 -13.09 -14.18 -5.01
C SER A 182 -12.33 -12.91 -5.42
N MET A 183 -12.33 -12.56 -6.72
CA MET A 183 -11.76 -11.32 -7.23
C MET A 183 -12.45 -10.07 -6.65
N THR A 184 -13.78 -10.10 -6.56
CA THR A 184 -14.57 -9.01 -5.97
C THR A 184 -14.25 -8.83 -4.48
N ASN A 185 -14.16 -9.92 -3.73
CA ASN A 185 -13.80 -9.93 -2.32
C ASN A 185 -12.38 -9.40 -2.10
N ALA A 186 -11.41 -9.90 -2.86
CA ALA A 186 -10.02 -9.44 -2.77
C ALA A 186 -9.87 -7.93 -3.07
N ASN A 187 -10.63 -7.41 -4.03
CA ASN A 187 -10.64 -5.97 -4.30
C ASN A 187 -11.24 -5.15 -3.16
N THR A 188 -12.28 -5.68 -2.50
CA THR A 188 -12.89 -5.06 -1.32
C THR A 188 -11.91 -5.01 -0.16
N GLU A 189 -11.16 -6.08 0.08
CA GLU A 189 -10.13 -6.12 1.13
C GLU A 189 -9.00 -5.13 0.86
N VAL A 190 -8.52 -5.02 -0.39
CA VAL A 190 -7.53 -3.99 -0.77
C VAL A 190 -8.04 -2.58 -0.44
N GLN A 191 -9.32 -2.28 -0.72
CA GLN A 191 -9.90 -0.97 -0.40
C GLN A 191 -9.93 -0.71 1.10
N LYS A 192 -10.40 -1.69 1.89
CA LYS A 192 -10.41 -1.60 3.37
C LYS A 192 -9.01 -1.35 3.93
N LYS A 193 -8.00 -2.11 3.49
CA LYS A 193 -6.62 -1.92 3.96
C LYS A 193 -6.03 -0.60 3.49
N ALA A 194 -6.36 -0.14 2.28
CA ALA A 194 -5.91 1.15 1.77
C ALA A 194 -6.47 2.32 2.59
N GLU A 195 -7.74 2.25 2.98
CA GLU A 195 -8.36 3.21 3.87
C GLU A 195 -7.71 3.20 5.26
N ALA A 196 -7.53 2.01 5.86
CA ALA A 196 -6.88 1.87 7.16
C ALA A 196 -5.45 2.45 7.16
N TYR A 197 -4.66 2.15 6.13
CA TYR A 197 -3.35 2.77 5.92
C TYR A 197 -3.44 4.29 5.79
N GLY A 198 -4.39 4.80 4.99
CA GLY A 198 -4.62 6.23 4.81
C GLY A 198 -4.97 6.95 6.13
N ILE A 199 -5.80 6.35 6.98
CA ILE A 199 -6.16 6.87 8.30
C ILE A 199 -4.91 6.92 9.20
N SER A 200 -4.17 5.82 9.29
CA SER A 200 -2.95 5.73 10.11
C SER A 200 -1.91 6.76 9.67
N ASN A 201 -1.69 6.89 8.37
CA ASN A 201 -0.73 7.86 7.84
C ASN A 201 -1.14 9.32 8.14
N ARG A 202 -2.44 9.65 8.06
CA ARG A 202 -2.95 10.98 8.46
C ARG A 202 -2.78 11.23 9.96
N ASN A 203 -3.08 10.24 10.79
CA ASN A 203 -2.94 10.35 12.25
C ASN A 203 -1.47 10.55 12.64
N ARG A 204 -0.57 9.75 12.05
CA ARG A 204 0.86 9.96 12.22
C ARG A 204 1.28 11.36 11.79
N ARG A 205 0.86 11.84 10.61
CA ARG A 205 1.20 13.20 10.15
C ARG A 205 0.82 14.28 11.16
N LYS A 206 -0.34 14.15 11.84
CA LYS A 206 -0.73 15.08 12.91
C LYS A 206 0.26 15.10 14.08
N LEU A 207 0.90 13.97 14.42
CA LEU A 207 1.92 13.94 15.46
C LEU A 207 3.19 14.70 15.06
N PHE A 208 3.51 14.82 13.78
CA PHE A 208 4.70 15.56 13.34
C PHE A 208 4.39 17.04 13.08
N GLU A 209 3.23 17.32 12.51
CA GLU A 209 2.90 18.64 11.93
C GLU A 209 1.74 19.35 12.62
N GLY A 210 1.04 18.67 13.54
CA GLY A 210 -0.06 19.25 14.29
C GLY A 210 0.37 20.31 15.28
N VAL A 211 -0.63 20.96 15.89
CA VAL A 211 -0.46 22.09 16.82
C VAL A 211 0.40 21.74 18.04
N ASP A 212 0.34 20.49 18.50
CA ASP A 212 1.17 19.95 19.58
C ASP A 212 2.16 18.88 19.09
N GLY A 213 2.42 18.88 17.78
CA GLY A 213 3.28 17.91 17.13
C GLY A 213 4.77 18.15 17.39
N LEU A 214 5.58 17.25 16.86
CA LEU A 214 7.03 17.21 17.03
C LEU A 214 7.69 18.56 16.72
N LYS A 215 7.29 19.22 15.62
CA LYS A 215 7.83 20.52 15.23
C LYS A 215 7.63 21.58 16.34
N LYS A 216 6.43 21.63 16.94
CA LYS A 216 6.07 22.61 17.96
C LYS A 216 6.76 22.32 19.29
N ARG A 217 6.83 21.04 19.69
CA ARG A 217 7.60 20.62 20.87
C ARG A 217 9.08 20.94 20.73
N ARG A 218 9.69 20.68 19.58
CA ARG A 218 11.09 21.05 19.30
C ARG A 218 11.32 22.56 19.47
N THR A 219 10.42 23.39 18.93
CA THR A 219 10.51 24.84 19.11
C THR A 219 10.39 25.23 20.59
N ALA A 220 9.41 24.68 21.31
CA ALA A 220 9.21 24.98 22.73
C ALA A 220 10.42 24.57 23.59
N ILE A 221 11.00 23.40 23.32
CA ILE A 221 12.24 22.96 23.99
C ILE A 221 13.36 23.95 23.72
N LYS A 222 13.61 24.32 22.45
CA LYS A 222 14.68 25.28 22.12
C LYS A 222 14.47 26.64 22.78
N SER A 223 13.23 27.11 22.88
CA SER A 223 12.89 28.34 23.59
C SER A 223 13.19 28.25 25.10
N TYR A 224 12.86 27.12 25.73
CA TYR A 224 13.18 26.87 27.13
C TYR A 224 14.70 26.78 27.36
N LEU A 225 15.42 26.03 26.54
CA LEU A 225 16.88 25.93 26.68
C LEU A 225 17.60 27.27 26.43
N ALA A 226 17.02 28.12 25.58
CA ALA A 226 17.53 29.47 25.35
C ALA A 226 17.26 30.44 26.53
N SER A 227 16.48 30.05 27.55
CA SER A 227 16.32 30.85 28.77
C SER A 227 17.39 30.57 29.82
N PHE A 228 18.26 29.58 29.62
CA PHE A 228 19.37 29.28 30.52
C PHE A 228 20.45 30.37 30.41
N PRO A 229 21.30 30.54 31.44
CA PRO A 229 22.48 31.39 31.34
C PRO A 229 23.34 31.02 30.11
N GLY A 230 23.74 32.03 29.33
CA GLY A 230 24.41 31.82 28.04
C GLY A 230 23.48 31.69 26.84
N LEU A 231 22.15 31.68 27.03
CA LEU A 231 21.14 31.70 25.97
C LEU A 231 21.36 30.55 24.96
N LYS A 232 21.44 30.86 23.66
CA LYS A 232 21.73 29.90 22.58
C LYS A 232 23.18 29.41 22.54
N LYS A 233 24.04 29.91 23.43
CA LYS A 233 25.43 29.46 23.61
C LYS A 233 25.59 28.57 24.85
N SER A 234 24.51 28.29 25.58
CA SER A 234 24.53 27.33 26.69
C SER A 234 24.84 25.93 26.18
N ALA A 235 25.50 25.12 27.02
CA ALA A 235 25.80 23.71 26.71
C ALA A 235 24.52 22.94 26.35
N HIS A 236 23.47 23.07 27.18
CA HIS A 236 22.17 22.44 26.92
C HIS A 236 21.59 22.78 25.54
N TYR A 237 21.63 24.06 25.12
CA TYR A 237 21.08 24.45 23.82
C TYR A 237 21.89 23.85 22.66
N ILE A 238 23.22 23.86 22.77
CA ILE A 238 24.13 23.33 21.73
C ILE A 238 23.96 21.81 21.61
N GLU A 239 24.10 21.09 22.72
CA GLU A 239 23.98 19.63 22.77
C GLU A 239 22.62 19.15 22.24
N TYR A 240 21.51 19.77 22.67
CA TYR A 240 20.19 19.45 22.14
C TYR A 240 20.10 19.71 20.64
N ASN A 241 20.62 20.85 20.18
CA ASN A 241 20.56 21.23 18.77
C ASN A 241 21.37 20.27 17.89
N ASP A 242 22.50 19.77 18.37
CA ASP A 242 23.34 18.83 17.63
C ASP A 242 22.66 17.46 17.55
N ALA A 243 22.13 16.97 18.67
CA ALA A 243 21.42 15.68 18.73
C ALA A 243 20.21 15.60 17.78
N ILE A 244 19.44 16.69 17.65
CA ILE A 244 18.26 16.72 16.77
C ILE A 244 18.59 17.04 15.31
N ASN A 245 19.82 17.47 15.01
CA ASN A 245 20.30 17.68 13.64
C ASN A 245 21.04 16.45 13.10
N GLY A 246 21.52 15.57 13.98
CA GLY A 246 22.26 14.36 13.61
C GLY A 246 23.69 14.68 13.17
N VAL A 247 24.33 15.61 13.89
CA VAL A 247 25.77 15.91 13.79
C VAL A 247 26.51 15.11 14.86
#